data_AF-A0A0N4URY0-F1
#
_entry.id   AF-A0A0N4URY0-F1
#
_cell.length_a   1.000
_cell.length_b   1.000
_cell.length_c   1.000
_cell.angle_alpha   90.00
_cell.angle_beta   90.00
_cell.angle_gamma   90.00
#
_symmetry.space_group_name_H-M   'P 1'
#
loop_
_entity.id
_entity.type
_entity.pdbx_description
1 polymer ?
#
loop_
_entity_poly.entity_id
_entity_poly.type
_entity_poly.pdbx_seq_one_letter_code
_entity_poly.pdbx_strand_id
1 'polypeptide(L)'
;MLLYSFFFISLITGVKSGDNPIAECNKAVGAFQRPTVEPGLCAHIDLPACAAIFPYTDAAVAIASHANPGASYLIPDQCTQPPLKAFAEKNCPSRCAFCCKAKQFNCANDPSAGSLCDTFTLEMCRNPALRTIALTSCPMKCGLCDQPGAGGICPNTLDDAVCTALAPVICLDDKAKNSCQKTCGLRTCLGKFNTT
;
A
#
# COMPACT_ATOMS: atom_id res chain seq x y z
N MET A 1 6.87 37.91 -35.11
CA MET A 1 5.91 37.12 -34.30
C MET A 1 5.99 35.60 -34.49
N LEU A 2 6.76 35.06 -35.44
CA LEU A 2 6.96 33.59 -35.56
C LEU A 2 8.10 33.03 -34.68
N LEU A 3 9.02 33.87 -34.19
CA LEU A 3 10.18 33.42 -33.40
C LEU A 3 9.83 33.00 -31.95
N TYR A 4 8.70 33.47 -31.42
CA TYR A 4 8.28 33.13 -30.05
C TYR A 4 7.63 31.74 -29.95
N SER A 5 7.06 31.24 -31.06
CA SER A 5 6.44 29.92 -31.11
C SER A 5 7.45 28.76 -31.17
N PHE A 6 8.70 29.02 -31.60
CA PHE A 6 9.78 28.01 -31.58
C PHE A 6 10.44 27.87 -30.21
N PHE A 7 10.36 28.89 -29.35
CA PHE A 7 10.92 28.85 -28.00
C PHE A 7 10.12 27.96 -27.03
N PHE A 8 8.81 27.82 -27.24
CA PHE A 8 7.98 26.89 -26.46
C PHE A 8 8.14 25.41 -26.88
N ILE A 9 8.51 25.16 -28.14
CA ILE A 9 8.73 23.79 -28.66
C ILE A 9 10.08 23.22 -28.16
N SER A 10 10.98 24.06 -27.65
CA SER A 10 12.32 23.65 -27.20
C SER A 10 12.40 23.23 -25.73
N LEU A 11 11.29 23.33 -24.97
CA LEU A 11 11.21 22.90 -23.56
C LEU A 11 10.87 21.41 -23.38
N ILE A 12 10.75 20.66 -24.48
CA ILE A 12 10.72 19.20 -24.51
C ILE A 12 12.10 18.66 -24.88
N THR A 13 13.16 19.16 -24.24
CA THR A 13 14.39 18.37 -24.12
C THR A 13 14.08 17.20 -23.20
N GLY A 14 13.81 16.04 -23.81
CA GLY A 14 13.64 14.79 -23.08
C GLY A 14 14.87 14.54 -22.22
N VAL A 15 14.72 14.74 -20.90
CA VAL A 15 15.64 14.19 -19.92
C VAL A 15 15.57 12.68 -20.12
N LYS A 16 16.60 12.11 -20.76
CA LYS A 16 16.81 10.65 -20.80
C LYS A 16 17.13 10.23 -19.37
N SER A 17 16.06 10.04 -18.61
CA SER A 17 16.09 9.57 -17.26
C SER A 17 16.05 8.04 -17.30
N GLY A 18 16.95 7.40 -16.54
CA GLY A 18 17.05 5.95 -16.50
C GLY A 18 15.90 5.30 -15.73
N ASP A 19 15.96 3.99 -15.55
CA ASP A 19 15.11 3.33 -14.56
C ASP A 19 15.86 3.26 -13.22
N ASN A 20 15.21 3.64 -12.13
CA ASN A 20 15.84 3.79 -10.82
C ASN A 20 15.37 2.69 -9.85
N PRO A 21 16.23 2.24 -8.91
CA PRO A 21 15.78 1.46 -7.76
C PRO A 21 14.72 2.21 -6.95
N ILE A 22 13.73 1.48 -6.43
CA ILE A 22 12.70 2.06 -5.55
C ILE A 22 13.33 2.65 -4.26
N ALA A 23 12.93 3.87 -3.93
CA ALA A 23 13.36 4.57 -2.71
C ALA A 23 12.30 4.57 -1.58
N GLU A 24 11.05 4.25 -1.93
CA GLU A 24 9.90 4.20 -1.02
C GLU A 24 9.15 2.90 -1.20
N CYS A 25 8.31 2.57 -0.21
CA CYS A 25 7.62 1.27 -0.17
C CYS A 25 8.61 0.10 -0.36
N ASN A 26 9.82 0.22 0.17
CA ASN A 26 10.90 -0.74 -0.03
C ASN A 26 11.28 -1.46 1.28
N LYS A 27 11.85 -2.64 1.12
CA LYS A 27 12.55 -3.41 2.14
C LYS A 27 13.87 -3.90 1.57
N ALA A 28 14.89 -3.96 2.42
CA ALA A 28 16.18 -4.52 2.05
C ALA A 28 16.09 -6.05 2.00
N VAL A 29 16.56 -6.63 0.90
CA VAL A 29 16.79 -8.07 0.74
C VAL A 29 18.25 -8.25 0.34
N GLY A 30 19.10 -8.54 1.32
CA GLY A 30 20.55 -8.42 1.14
C GLY A 30 20.95 -6.98 0.80
N ALA A 31 21.64 -6.78 -0.32
CA ALA A 31 22.03 -5.46 -0.82
C ALA A 31 20.97 -4.78 -1.71
N PHE A 32 19.82 -5.43 -1.93
CA PHE A 32 18.85 -5.00 -2.94
C PHE A 32 17.59 -4.40 -2.32
N GLN A 33 17.00 -3.42 -3.00
CA GLN A 33 15.74 -2.79 -2.61
C GLN A 33 14.56 -3.49 -3.29
N ARG A 34 13.66 -4.07 -2.51
CA ARG A 34 12.48 -4.81 -2.99
C ARG A 34 11.19 -4.19 -2.46
N PRO A 35 10.07 -4.24 -3.20
CA PRO A 35 8.81 -3.70 -2.71
C PRO A 35 8.38 -4.36 -1.39
N THR A 36 7.86 -3.59 -0.44
CA THR A 36 7.22 -4.11 0.77
C THR A 36 5.94 -4.86 0.44
N VAL A 37 5.25 -4.40 -0.62
CA VAL A 37 4.03 -4.98 -1.16
C VAL A 37 4.29 -5.35 -2.62
N GLU A 38 3.95 -6.58 -2.99
CA GLU A 38 4.07 -7.03 -4.38
C GLU A 38 3.29 -6.09 -5.32
N PRO A 39 3.95 -5.43 -6.29
CA PRO A 39 3.32 -4.37 -7.06
C PRO A 39 2.06 -4.81 -7.83
N GLY A 40 2.01 -6.07 -8.27
CA GLY A 40 0.82 -6.63 -8.94
C GLY A 40 -0.43 -6.75 -8.06
N LEU A 41 -0.35 -6.53 -6.75
CA LEU A 41 -1.50 -6.65 -5.84
C LEU A 41 -2.36 -5.38 -5.74
N CYS A 42 -1.86 -4.22 -6.15
CA CYS A 42 -2.68 -3.01 -6.20
C CYS A 42 -3.12 -2.68 -7.64
N ALA A 43 -4.35 -2.17 -7.77
CA ALA A 43 -4.91 -1.85 -9.07
C ALA A 43 -4.25 -0.61 -9.69
N HIS A 44 -4.22 -0.58 -11.03
CA HIS A 44 -4.08 0.66 -11.79
C HIS A 44 -5.48 1.22 -12.07
N ILE A 45 -5.61 2.53 -12.21
CA ILE A 45 -6.85 3.09 -12.74
C ILE A 45 -6.95 2.78 -14.24
N ASP A 46 -5.86 2.98 -14.97
CA ASP A 46 -5.77 2.77 -16.42
C ASP A 46 -4.35 2.29 -16.77
N LEU A 47 -4.23 1.02 -17.17
CA LEU A 47 -2.97 0.38 -17.53
C LEU A 47 -2.26 1.09 -18.71
N PRO A 48 -2.92 1.31 -19.87
CA PRO A 48 -2.37 2.10 -20.97
C PRO A 48 -1.88 3.50 -20.55
N ALA A 49 -2.68 4.25 -19.79
CA ALA A 49 -2.29 5.59 -19.38
C ALA A 49 -1.06 5.57 -18.46
N CYS A 50 -1.01 4.65 -17.50
CA CYS A 50 0.15 4.48 -16.63
C CYS A 50 1.42 4.11 -17.41
N ALA A 51 1.31 3.26 -18.45
CA ALA A 51 2.44 2.92 -19.29
C ALA A 51 2.94 4.10 -20.15
N ALA A 52 2.02 4.95 -20.62
CA ALA A 52 2.36 6.14 -21.40
C ALA A 52 3.00 7.26 -20.56
N ILE A 53 2.52 7.47 -19.33
CA ILE A 53 3.02 8.51 -18.41
C ILE A 53 4.34 8.09 -17.75
N PHE A 54 4.46 6.80 -17.42
CA PHE A 54 5.64 6.22 -16.75
C PHE A 54 6.28 5.13 -17.63
N PRO A 55 6.87 5.51 -18.77
CA PRO A 55 7.54 4.57 -19.66
C PRO A 55 8.83 4.05 -19.00
N TYR A 56 9.11 2.75 -19.14
CA TYR A 56 10.44 2.24 -18.81
C TYR A 56 11.41 2.65 -19.90
N THR A 57 12.60 3.11 -19.51
CA THR A 57 13.67 3.42 -20.48
C THR A 57 14.26 2.14 -21.06
N ASP A 58 14.43 1.09 -20.23
CA ASP A 58 14.76 -0.26 -20.66
C ASP A 58 13.79 -1.27 -20.03
N ALA A 59 12.70 -1.54 -20.74
CA ALA A 59 11.68 -2.46 -20.28
C ALA A 59 12.22 -3.89 -20.03
N ALA A 60 13.22 -4.34 -20.81
CA ALA A 60 13.76 -5.69 -20.67
C ALA A 60 14.56 -5.82 -19.36
N VAL A 61 15.39 -4.83 -19.05
CA VAL A 61 16.14 -4.76 -17.79
C VAL A 61 15.19 -4.61 -16.60
N ALA A 62 14.17 -3.75 -16.71
CA ALA A 62 13.17 -3.58 -15.67
C ALA A 62 12.43 -4.90 -15.36
N ILE A 63 11.90 -5.58 -16.39
CA ILE A 63 11.21 -6.88 -16.23
C ILE A 63 12.12 -7.93 -15.60
N ALA A 64 13.38 -8.02 -16.03
CA ALA A 64 14.35 -8.93 -15.45
C ALA A 64 14.61 -8.63 -13.96
N SER A 65 14.68 -7.34 -13.60
CA SER A 65 14.83 -6.91 -12.20
C SER A 65 13.62 -7.28 -11.34
N HIS A 66 12.40 -7.21 -11.89
CA HIS A 66 11.17 -7.50 -11.14
C HIS A 66 11.10 -8.97 -10.73
N ALA A 67 11.49 -9.88 -11.62
CA ALA A 67 11.50 -11.33 -11.35
C ALA A 67 12.69 -11.81 -10.50
N ASN A 68 13.77 -11.03 -10.40
CA ASN A 68 15.00 -11.44 -9.72
C ASN A 68 15.09 -10.88 -8.28
N PRO A 69 14.95 -11.69 -7.22
CA PRO A 69 15.12 -11.22 -5.84
C PRO A 69 16.56 -10.79 -5.51
N GLY A 70 17.54 -11.22 -6.30
CA GLY A 70 18.94 -10.80 -6.24
C GLY A 70 19.24 -9.52 -7.06
N ALA A 71 18.21 -8.71 -7.35
CA ALA A 71 18.36 -7.40 -7.98
C ALA A 71 17.39 -6.40 -7.32
N SER A 72 17.77 -5.13 -7.29
CA SER A 72 16.86 -4.07 -6.86
C SER A 72 15.72 -3.92 -7.87
N TYR A 73 14.50 -3.72 -7.38
CA TYR A 73 13.33 -3.52 -8.22
C TYR A 73 13.40 -2.13 -8.87
N LEU A 74 13.34 -2.10 -10.20
CA LEU A 74 13.45 -0.86 -10.97
C LEU A 74 12.08 -0.26 -11.29
N ILE A 75 11.98 1.06 -11.20
CA ILE A 75 10.82 1.86 -11.61
C ILE A 75 11.26 2.95 -12.59
N PRO A 76 10.35 3.45 -13.45
CA PRO A 76 10.64 4.62 -14.30
C PRO A 76 11.08 5.83 -13.46
N ASP A 77 12.09 6.59 -13.88
CA ASP A 77 12.54 7.78 -13.14
C ASP A 77 11.43 8.81 -12.91
N GLN A 78 10.49 8.93 -13.86
CA GLN A 78 9.32 9.81 -13.75
C GLN A 78 8.50 9.53 -12.48
N CYS A 79 8.52 8.29 -11.96
CA CYS A 79 7.88 7.94 -10.70
C CYS A 79 8.51 8.65 -9.48
N THR A 80 9.77 9.06 -9.59
CA THR A 80 10.52 9.74 -8.52
C THR A 80 10.44 11.27 -8.63
N GLN A 81 9.99 11.80 -9.77
CA GLN A 81 9.90 13.23 -10.00
C GLN A 81 8.75 13.83 -9.18
N PRO A 82 9.00 14.84 -8.32
CA PRO A 82 7.98 15.40 -7.42
C PRO A 82 6.62 15.75 -8.04
N PRO A 83 6.52 16.38 -9.25
CA PRO A 83 5.22 16.71 -9.82
C PRO A 83 4.42 15.48 -10.26
N LEU A 84 5.10 14.39 -10.65
CA LEU A 84 4.45 13.17 -11.15
C LEU A 84 4.27 12.12 -10.05
N LYS A 85 5.07 12.17 -8.98
CA LYS A 85 5.00 11.23 -7.87
C LYS A 85 3.61 11.17 -7.23
N ALA A 86 3.03 12.31 -6.88
CA ALA A 86 1.68 12.35 -6.29
C ALA A 86 0.61 11.78 -7.23
N PHE A 87 0.78 11.99 -8.55
CA PHE A 87 -0.08 11.37 -9.56
C PHE A 87 0.12 9.85 -9.62
N ALA A 88 1.37 9.37 -9.57
CA ALA A 88 1.73 7.97 -9.57
C ALA A 88 1.15 7.22 -8.37
N GLU A 89 1.30 7.77 -7.16
CA GLU A 89 0.77 7.19 -5.91
C GLU A 89 -0.75 6.96 -5.99
N LYS A 90 -1.48 7.93 -6.57
CA LYS A 90 -2.94 7.88 -6.66
C LYS A 90 -3.46 7.01 -7.80
N ASN A 91 -2.82 7.08 -8.98
CA ASN A 91 -3.40 6.53 -10.21
C ASN A 91 -2.65 5.32 -10.77
N CYS A 92 -1.34 5.21 -10.46
CA CYS A 92 -0.44 4.19 -11.00
C CYS A 92 0.40 3.48 -9.92
N PRO A 93 -0.17 3.12 -8.75
CA PRO A 93 0.63 2.64 -7.62
C PRO A 93 1.40 1.35 -7.94
N SER A 94 0.84 0.44 -8.74
CA SER A 94 1.56 -0.78 -9.14
C SER A 94 2.75 -0.47 -10.06
N ARG A 95 2.60 0.45 -11.02
CA ARG A 95 3.65 0.78 -12.01
C ARG A 95 4.89 1.38 -11.34
N CYS A 96 4.66 2.23 -10.34
CA CYS A 96 5.70 2.92 -9.59
C CYS A 96 6.00 2.27 -8.23
N ALA A 97 5.52 1.03 -7.99
CA ALA A 97 5.69 0.29 -6.74
C ALA A 97 5.22 1.02 -5.45
N PHE A 98 4.26 1.93 -5.56
CA PHE A 98 3.62 2.63 -4.44
C PHE A 98 2.42 1.89 -3.83
N CYS A 99 2.28 0.58 -4.06
CA CYS A 99 1.17 -0.18 -3.49
C CYS A 99 1.06 -0.04 -1.97
N CYS A 100 2.18 0.13 -1.23
CA CYS A 100 2.15 0.34 0.22
C CYS A 100 1.42 1.62 0.66
N LYS A 101 1.17 2.56 -0.26
CA LYS A 101 0.41 3.79 0.00
C LYS A 101 -1.09 3.62 -0.26
N ALA A 102 -1.50 2.58 -0.97
CA ALA A 102 -2.90 2.30 -1.20
C ALA A 102 -3.59 1.86 0.11
N LYS A 103 -4.84 2.26 0.32
CA LYS A 103 -5.55 2.10 1.61
C LYS A 103 -5.52 0.67 2.15
N GLN A 104 -5.69 -0.31 1.27
CA GLN A 104 -5.68 -1.72 1.62
C GLN A 104 -4.31 -2.24 2.09
N PHE A 105 -3.22 -1.52 1.79
CA PHE A 105 -1.85 -1.88 2.17
C PHE A 105 -1.16 -0.84 3.07
N ASN A 106 -1.82 0.27 3.39
CA ASN A 106 -1.24 1.39 4.11
C ASN A 106 -1.40 1.25 5.63
N CYS A 107 -0.83 0.19 6.19
CA CYS A 107 -0.70 -0.05 7.62
C CYS A 107 0.53 -0.93 7.87
N ALA A 108 0.87 -1.18 9.13
CA ALA A 108 1.94 -2.11 9.49
C ALA A 108 1.39 -3.53 9.72
N ASN A 109 2.21 -4.54 9.43
CA ASN A 109 2.01 -5.87 10.02
C ASN A 109 2.34 -5.84 11.52
N ASP A 110 1.85 -6.82 12.29
CA ASP A 110 2.22 -6.97 13.69
C ASP A 110 3.73 -7.22 13.81
N PRO A 111 4.49 -6.34 14.49
CA PRO A 111 5.93 -6.53 14.66
C PRO A 111 6.27 -7.81 15.44
N SER A 112 5.33 -8.33 16.24
CA SER A 112 5.48 -9.56 17.03
C SER A 112 5.34 -10.82 16.19
N ALA A 113 4.81 -10.72 14.97
CA ALA A 113 4.63 -11.84 14.06
C ALA A 113 5.96 -12.35 13.48
N GLY A 114 7.09 -11.66 13.72
CA GLY A 114 8.39 -12.03 13.19
C GLY A 114 8.35 -12.19 11.67
N SER A 115 8.84 -13.32 11.16
CA SER A 115 8.83 -13.64 9.72
C SER A 115 7.53 -14.26 9.22
N LEU A 116 6.48 -14.38 10.05
CA LEU A 116 5.21 -15.02 9.66
C LEU A 116 4.65 -14.39 8.38
N CYS A 117 4.60 -13.07 8.33
CA CYS A 117 4.03 -12.35 7.18
C CYS A 117 4.88 -12.45 5.91
N ASP A 118 6.18 -12.76 6.02
CA ASP A 118 7.00 -13.04 4.84
C ASP A 118 6.66 -14.41 4.24
N THR A 119 6.36 -15.40 5.08
CA THR A 119 5.94 -16.75 4.65
C THR A 119 4.47 -16.86 4.24
N PHE A 120 3.65 -15.89 4.62
CA PHE A 120 2.23 -15.88 4.33
C PHE A 120 1.98 -15.69 2.83
N THR A 121 1.40 -16.70 2.17
CA THR A 121 1.14 -16.66 0.73
C THR A 121 -0.15 -15.89 0.42
N LEU A 122 -0.33 -15.49 -0.84
CA LEU A 122 -1.57 -14.84 -1.28
C LEU A 122 -2.80 -15.76 -1.09
N GLU A 123 -2.62 -17.07 -1.26
CA GLU A 123 -3.67 -18.06 -1.00
C GLU A 123 -4.02 -18.13 0.49
N MET A 124 -3.02 -18.02 1.39
CA MET A 124 -3.27 -17.91 2.82
C MET A 124 -4.02 -16.63 3.18
N CYS A 125 -3.73 -15.50 2.51
CA CYS A 125 -4.47 -14.24 2.69
C CYS A 125 -5.95 -14.34 2.30
N ARG A 126 -6.29 -15.22 1.34
CA ARG A 126 -7.65 -15.43 0.86
C ARG A 126 -8.38 -16.53 1.62
N ASN A 127 -7.67 -17.35 2.40
CA ASN A 127 -8.25 -18.45 3.15
C ASN A 127 -9.11 -17.92 4.31
N PRO A 128 -10.44 -18.19 4.32
CA PRO A 128 -11.33 -17.74 5.40
C PRO A 128 -10.91 -18.23 6.78
N ALA A 129 -10.38 -19.45 6.89
CA ALA A 129 -9.94 -20.04 8.16
C ALA A 129 -8.72 -19.30 8.76
N LEU A 130 -7.95 -18.59 7.93
CA LEU A 130 -6.79 -17.79 8.36
C LEU A 130 -7.09 -16.30 8.43
N ARG A 131 -8.32 -15.86 8.12
CA ARG A 131 -8.67 -14.44 7.97
C ARG A 131 -8.41 -13.63 9.24
N THR A 132 -8.68 -14.19 10.42
CA THR A 132 -8.39 -13.54 11.70
C THR A 132 -6.89 -13.33 11.90
N ILE A 133 -6.06 -14.32 11.55
CA ILE A 133 -4.59 -14.19 11.61
C ILE A 133 -4.11 -13.16 10.58
N ALA A 134 -4.62 -13.23 9.34
CA ALA A 134 -4.28 -12.28 8.28
C ALA A 134 -4.61 -10.84 8.67
N LEU A 135 -5.79 -10.59 9.25
CA LEU A 135 -6.20 -9.25 9.71
C LEU A 135 -5.35 -8.74 10.87
N THR A 136 -5.15 -9.58 11.88
CA THR A 136 -4.50 -9.15 13.12
C THR A 136 -2.99 -9.03 12.96
N SER A 137 -2.38 -9.97 12.26
CA SER A 137 -0.92 -10.12 12.19
C SER A 137 -0.34 -9.61 10.88
N CYS A 138 -1.01 -9.88 9.74
CA CYS A 138 -0.45 -9.61 8.41
C CYS A 138 -1.33 -8.72 7.50
N PRO A 139 -1.98 -7.64 8.01
CA PRO A 139 -2.94 -6.87 7.22
C PRO A 139 -2.30 -6.18 6.02
N MET A 140 -1.07 -5.69 6.16
CA MET A 140 -0.32 -5.09 5.04
C MET A 140 0.05 -6.15 4.00
N LYS A 141 0.51 -7.33 4.42
CA LYS A 141 0.84 -8.39 3.47
C LYS A 141 -0.38 -8.82 2.65
N CYS A 142 -1.54 -8.86 3.29
CA CYS A 142 -2.76 -9.40 2.72
C CYS A 142 -3.71 -8.38 2.09
N GLY A 143 -3.38 -7.08 2.13
CA GLY A 143 -4.26 -6.06 1.56
C GLY A 143 -5.54 -5.87 2.37
N LEU A 144 -5.42 -5.89 3.69
CA LEU A 144 -6.55 -5.82 4.63
C LEU A 144 -6.49 -4.58 5.53
N CYS A 145 -5.59 -3.63 5.28
CA CYS A 145 -5.41 -2.44 6.13
C CYS A 145 -6.65 -1.54 6.20
N ASP A 146 -7.55 -1.63 5.23
CA ASP A 146 -8.82 -0.91 5.20
C ASP A 146 -9.98 -1.69 5.87
N GLN A 147 -9.72 -2.90 6.36
CA GLN A 147 -10.72 -3.75 6.98
C GLN A 147 -10.78 -3.54 8.50
N PRO A 148 -11.99 -3.56 9.09
CA PRO A 148 -12.15 -3.65 10.54
C PRO A 148 -11.39 -4.85 11.11
N GLY A 149 -10.52 -4.61 12.10
CA GLY A 149 -9.70 -5.63 12.71
C GLY A 149 -8.25 -5.67 12.22
N ALA A 150 -7.89 -4.87 11.21
CA ALA A 150 -6.50 -4.69 10.80
C ALA A 150 -5.62 -4.31 11.99
N GLY A 151 -4.53 -5.03 12.21
CA GLY A 151 -3.64 -4.83 13.36
C GLY A 151 -4.31 -5.11 14.71
N GLY A 152 -5.42 -5.86 14.72
CA GLY A 152 -6.20 -6.15 15.93
C GLY A 152 -7.05 -4.99 16.43
N ILE A 153 -7.23 -3.93 15.63
CA ILE A 153 -7.99 -2.73 15.99
C ILE A 153 -9.34 -2.74 15.29
N CYS A 154 -10.41 -2.67 16.08
CA CYS A 154 -11.75 -2.45 15.56
C CYS A 154 -12.07 -0.95 15.56
N PRO A 155 -12.54 -0.36 14.46
CA PRO A 155 -12.84 1.07 14.40
C PRO A 155 -14.04 1.45 15.27
N ASN A 156 -14.12 2.72 15.65
CA ASN A 156 -15.35 3.31 16.18
C ASN A 156 -16.38 3.43 15.04
N THR A 157 -17.65 3.20 15.34
CA THR A 157 -18.75 3.53 14.43
C THR A 157 -19.27 4.94 14.66
N LEU A 158 -19.18 5.43 15.91
CA LEU A 158 -19.33 6.84 16.23
C LEU A 158 -18.04 7.61 15.93
N ASP A 159 -18.19 8.92 15.81
CA ASP A 159 -17.05 9.83 15.62
C ASP A 159 -16.01 9.67 16.75
N ASP A 160 -14.73 9.70 16.38
CA ASP A 160 -13.62 9.50 17.32
C ASP A 160 -13.62 10.57 18.44
N ALA A 161 -14.06 11.80 18.17
CA ALA A 161 -14.14 12.85 19.19
C ALA A 161 -15.30 12.58 20.17
N VAL A 162 -16.45 12.09 19.68
CA VAL A 162 -17.58 11.68 20.53
C VAL A 162 -17.17 10.51 21.44
N CYS A 163 -16.55 9.48 20.86
CA CYS A 163 -16.07 8.33 21.61
C CYS A 163 -15.04 8.72 22.67
N THR A 164 -14.13 9.63 22.35
CA THR A 164 -13.11 10.12 23.29
C THR A 164 -13.72 10.97 24.40
N ALA A 165 -14.61 11.91 24.07
CA ALA A 165 -15.23 12.81 25.03
C ALA A 165 -16.12 12.07 26.05
N LEU A 166 -16.81 11.01 25.59
CA LEU A 166 -17.75 10.25 26.41
C LEU A 166 -17.19 8.89 26.86
N ALA A 167 -15.89 8.62 26.65
CA ALA A 167 -15.25 7.35 26.99
C ALA A 167 -15.57 6.86 28.43
N PRO A 168 -15.57 7.71 29.48
CA PRO A 168 -15.88 7.27 30.84
C PRO A 168 -17.30 6.71 31.02
N VAL A 169 -18.24 7.11 30.15
CA VAL A 169 -19.64 6.65 30.19
C VAL A 169 -19.86 5.53 29.17
N ILE A 170 -19.44 5.75 27.92
CA ILE A 170 -19.68 4.82 26.81
C ILE A 170 -19.00 3.47 27.05
N CYS A 171 -17.77 3.45 27.56
CA CYS A 171 -17.02 2.20 27.71
C CYS A 171 -17.48 1.33 28.89
N LEU A 172 -18.32 1.87 29.79
CA LEU A 172 -18.93 1.12 30.89
C LEU A 172 -20.28 0.50 30.51
N ASP A 173 -20.96 1.04 29.50
CA ASP A 173 -22.23 0.51 29.02
C ASP A 173 -22.01 -0.59 27.97
N ASP A 174 -22.56 -1.79 28.21
CA ASP A 174 -22.33 -2.96 27.37
C ASP A 174 -22.82 -2.83 25.92
N LYS A 175 -23.78 -1.94 25.68
CA LYS A 175 -24.32 -1.68 24.33
C LYS A 175 -23.58 -0.54 23.67
N ALA A 176 -23.39 0.58 24.37
CA ALA A 176 -22.75 1.77 23.84
C ALA A 176 -21.28 1.53 23.49
N LYS A 177 -20.57 0.70 24.25
CA LYS A 177 -19.16 0.38 23.99
C LYS A 177 -18.93 -0.22 22.59
N ASN A 178 -19.91 -0.95 22.03
CA ASN A 178 -19.82 -1.50 20.67
C ASN A 178 -19.79 -0.44 19.56
N SER A 179 -20.20 0.79 19.86
CA SER A 179 -20.10 1.92 18.94
C SER A 179 -18.74 2.62 19.01
N CYS A 180 -17.98 2.41 20.07
CA CYS A 180 -16.68 3.01 20.32
C CYS A 180 -15.61 1.94 20.54
N GLN A 181 -15.58 0.90 19.69
CA GLN A 181 -14.73 -0.27 19.88
C GLN A 181 -13.24 0.09 19.97
N LYS A 182 -12.76 1.01 19.12
CA LYS A 182 -11.36 1.46 19.13
C LYS A 182 -11.05 2.12 20.47
N THR A 183 -11.88 3.08 20.89
CA THR A 183 -11.67 3.84 22.12
C THR A 183 -11.80 2.98 23.38
N CYS A 184 -12.74 2.03 23.38
CA CYS A 184 -12.97 1.13 24.50
C CYS A 184 -12.12 -0.16 24.45
N GLY A 185 -11.19 -0.29 23.50
CA GLY A 185 -10.29 -1.44 23.37
C GLY A 185 -10.99 -2.76 23.01
N LEU A 186 -12.19 -2.72 22.43
CA LEU A 186 -12.95 -3.90 22.05
C LEU A 186 -12.45 -4.49 20.74
N ARG A 187 -12.49 -5.82 20.66
CA ARG A 187 -12.09 -6.60 19.48
C ARG A 187 -13.25 -7.38 18.86
N THR A 188 -14.49 -6.97 19.12
CA THR A 188 -15.69 -7.72 18.71
C THR A 188 -15.85 -7.82 17.19
N CYS A 189 -15.30 -6.88 16.42
CA CYS A 189 -15.26 -6.99 14.96
C CYS A 189 -14.49 -8.22 14.44
N LEU A 190 -13.53 -8.76 15.21
CA LEU A 190 -12.76 -9.96 14.83
C LEU A 190 -13.59 -11.25 14.95
N GLY A 191 -14.53 -11.30 15.90
CA GLY A 191 -15.33 -12.49 16.16
C GLY A 191 -16.24 -12.89 14.99
N LYS A 192 -16.58 -11.95 14.10
CA LYS A 192 -17.40 -12.18 12.91
C LYS A 192 -16.74 -13.06 11.85
N PHE A 193 -15.43 -13.28 11.95
CA PHE A 193 -14.64 -13.97 10.93
C PHE A 193 -14.33 -15.42 11.27
N ASN A 194 -14.67 -15.87 12.48
CA ASN A 194 -14.51 -17.26 12.92
C ASN A 194 -15.82 -18.07 12.81
N THR A 195 -16.92 -17.47 12.35
CA THR A 195 -18.20 -18.16 12.09
C THR A 195 -18.33 -18.49 10.61
N THR A 196 -17.74 -19.61 10.20
CA THR A 196 -18.08 -20.36 8.97
C THR A 196 -17.76 -21.82 9.25
#